data_AF-A0A3P7KVR4-F1
#
_entry.id   AF-A0A3P7KVR4-F1
#
_cell.length_a   1.000
_cell.length_b   1.000
_cell.length_c   1.000
_cell.angle_alpha   90.00
_cell.angle_beta   90.00
_cell.angle_gamma   90.00
#
_symmetry.space_group_name_H-M   'P 1'
#
loop_
_entity.id
_entity.type
_entity.pdbx_description
1 polymer ?
#
loop_
_entity_poly.entity_id
_entity_poly.type
_entity_poly.pdbx_seq_one_letter_code
_entity_poly.pdbx_strand_id
1 'polypeptide(L)'
;MIIERFYGKLTRDFHTNKRVTQDIAIIGSKRLRNRIAGFVTHLMKRIQQGPIRGISIKLQEEERERRDNFQPEVSVLESMVYEPDPVSAAMINSLTDKKRATQSKKH
;
A
#
# COMPACT_ATOMS: atom_id res chain seq x y z
N MET A 1 5.30 -10.13 14.02
CA MET A 1 5.15 -9.88 15.48
C MET A 1 6.14 -8.89 16.09
N ILE A 2 7.45 -9.18 16.27
CA ILE A 2 8.35 -8.25 17.00
C ILE A 2 8.54 -6.93 16.25
N ILE A 3 8.82 -6.98 14.94
CA ILE A 3 9.09 -5.79 14.13
C ILE A 3 7.85 -4.91 13.98
N GLU A 4 6.69 -5.51 13.72
CA GLU A 4 5.43 -4.80 13.49
C GLU A 4 4.99 -4.02 14.74
N ARG A 5 5.19 -4.60 15.93
CA ARG A 5 4.75 -3.99 17.20
C ARG A 5 5.78 -3.04 17.82
N PHE A 6 7.07 -3.28 17.62
CA PHE A 6 8.16 -2.56 18.29
C PHE A 6 9.08 -1.81 17.33
N TYR A 7 8.65 -1.50 16.11
CA TYR A 7 9.44 -0.79 15.11
C TYR A 7 10.13 0.46 15.68
N GLY A 8 9.42 1.29 16.46
CA GLY A 8 9.98 2.51 17.05
C GLY A 8 11.10 2.31 18.08
N LYS A 9 11.29 1.09 18.59
CA LYS A 9 12.39 0.76 19.52
C LYS A 9 13.55 0.04 18.83
N LEU A 10 13.36 -0.40 17.58
CA LEU A 10 14.35 -1.17 16.83
C LEU A 10 15.22 -0.22 15.99
N THR A 11 16.48 -0.60 15.82
CA THR A 11 17.48 0.18 15.08
C THR A 11 18.16 -0.67 14.02
N ARG A 12 19.13 -0.11 13.30
CA ARG A 12 19.97 -0.86 12.34
C ARG A 12 21.15 -1.56 13.01
N ASP A 13 21.43 -1.22 14.27
CA ASP A 13 22.55 -1.74 15.03
C ASP A 13 22.21 -3.08 15.69
N PHE A 14 23.18 -4.01 15.64
CA PHE A 14 23.01 -5.34 16.19
C PHE A 14 23.01 -5.36 17.71
N HIS A 15 23.88 -4.58 18.37
CA HIS A 15 24.00 -4.60 19.82
C HIS A 15 22.76 -4.00 20.48
N THR A 16 22.24 -2.90 19.93
CA THR A 16 20.98 -2.30 20.39
C THR A 16 19.82 -3.28 20.21
N ASN A 17 19.67 -3.87 19.02
CA ASN A 17 18.59 -4.83 18.78
C ASN A 17 18.70 -6.11 19.63
N LYS A 18 19.91 -6.54 19.99
CA LYS A 18 20.12 -7.69 20.89
C LYS A 18 19.63 -7.40 22.31
N ARG A 19 19.80 -6.16 22.80
CA ARG A 19 19.28 -5.74 24.11
C ARG A 19 17.76 -5.64 24.07
N VAL A 20 17.23 -4.94 23.06
CA VAL A 20 15.79 -4.76 22.88
C VAL A 20 15.03 -6.09 22.74
N THR A 21 15.60 -7.06 22.00
CA THR A 21 14.99 -8.41 21.88
C THR A 21 15.01 -9.23 23.17
N GLN A 22 15.97 -8.96 24.07
CA GLN A 22 16.02 -9.58 25.39
C GLN A 22 14.99 -8.97 26.35
N ASP A 23 14.70 -7.68 26.22
CA ASP A 23 13.71 -6.98 27.06
C ASP A 23 12.27 -7.30 26.63
N ILE A 24 12.05 -7.49 25.31
CA ILE A 24 10.72 -7.74 24.74
C ILE A 24 10.30 -9.21 24.88
N ALA A 25 11.24 -10.14 24.80
CA ALA A 25 10.94 -11.57 24.73
C ALA A 25 11.87 -12.41 25.61
N ILE A 26 11.28 -13.35 26.35
CA ILE A 26 12.03 -14.34 27.14
C ILE A 26 12.61 -15.37 26.18
N ILE A 27 13.90 -15.22 25.86
CA ILE A 27 14.63 -16.12 24.96
C ILE A 27 15.65 -16.94 25.77
N GLY A 28 15.36 -18.24 25.90
CA GLY A 28 16.11 -19.17 26.76
C GLY A 28 17.53 -19.50 26.30
N SER A 29 17.92 -19.22 25.05
CA SER A 29 19.29 -19.50 24.58
C SER A 29 19.97 -18.31 23.90
N LYS A 30 21.27 -18.17 24.17
CA LYS A 30 22.13 -17.13 23.58
C LYS A 30 22.18 -17.23 22.05
N ARG A 31 22.24 -18.44 21.50
CA ARG A 31 22.32 -18.68 20.05
C ARG A 31 21.02 -18.25 19.35
N LEU A 32 19.85 -18.57 19.92
CA LEU A 32 18.57 -18.15 19.36
C LEU A 32 18.42 -16.62 19.42
N ARG A 33 18.81 -15.99 20.54
CA ARG A 33 18.79 -14.53 20.68
C ARG A 33 19.62 -13.85 19.59
N ASN A 34 20.83 -14.35 19.33
CA ASN A 34 21.70 -13.79 18.31
C ASN A 34 21.12 -13.98 16.89
N ARG A 35 20.50 -15.13 16.59
CA ARG A 35 19.82 -15.36 15.30
C ARG A 35 18.64 -14.41 15.11
N ILE A 36 17.82 -14.23 16.14
CA ILE A 36 16.65 -13.34 16.10
C ILE A 36 17.11 -11.89 15.92
N ALA A 37 18.07 -11.42 16.73
CA ALA A 37 18.61 -10.07 16.61
C ALA A 37 19.24 -9.81 15.23
N GLY A 38 19.95 -10.80 14.67
CA GLY A 38 20.52 -10.72 13.32
C GLY A 38 19.47 -10.68 12.21
N PHE A 39 18.38 -11.44 12.35
CA PHE A 39 17.27 -11.38 11.40
C PHE A 39 16.55 -10.03 11.46
N VAL A 40 16.35 -9.50 12.66
CA VAL A 40 15.72 -8.19 12.88
C VAL A 40 16.57 -7.06 12.27
N THR A 41 17.89 -7.05 12.48
CA THR A 41 18.76 -6.04 11.84
C THR A 41 18.72 -6.13 10.32
N HIS A 42 18.68 -7.35 9.77
CA HIS A 42 18.61 -7.55 8.33
C HIS A 42 17.30 -6.99 7.74
N LEU A 43 16.17 -7.22 8.42
CA LEU A 43 14.88 -6.66 8.02
C LEU A 43 14.84 -5.13 8.16
N MET A 44 15.41 -4.56 9.23
CA MET A 44 15.49 -3.10 9.40
C MET A 44 16.28 -2.41 8.28
N LYS A 45 17.32 -3.07 7.75
CA LYS A 45 18.07 -2.56 6.59
C LYS A 45 17.23 -2.57 5.32
N ARG A 46 16.43 -3.61 5.12
CA ARG A 46 15.56 -3.77 3.95
C ARG A 46 14.36 -2.81 3.97
N ILE A 47 13.77 -2.52 5.14
CA ILE A 47 12.63 -1.59 5.26
C ILE A 47 13.00 -0.18 4.75
N GLN A 48 14.25 0.26 4.93
CA GLN A 48 14.70 1.56 4.42
C GLN A 48 14.79 1.61 2.89
N GLN A 49 15.05 0.47 2.24
CA GLN A 49 15.12 0.40 0.77
C GLN A 49 13.73 0.33 0.14
N GLY A 50 12.72 -0.08 0.90
CA GLY A 50 11.34 -0.12 0.44
C GLY A 50 10.46 -1.03 1.29
N PRO A 51 9.15 -1.07 0.99
CA PRO A 51 8.22 -1.94 1.67
C PRO A 51 8.58 -3.41 1.42
N ILE A 52 8.65 -4.19 2.50
CA ILE A 52 8.92 -5.64 2.44
C ILE A 52 7.59 -6.38 2.38
N ARG A 53 7.47 -7.34 1.46
CA ARG A 53 6.29 -8.21 1.38
C ARG A 53 6.09 -9.00 2.68
N GLY A 54 4.86 -9.01 3.19
CA GLY A 54 4.47 -9.81 4.36
C GLY A 54 4.84 -9.21 5.72
N ILE A 55 5.27 -7.95 5.77
CA ILE A 55 5.47 -7.19 7.01
C ILE A 55 4.73 -5.86 6.85
N SER A 56 3.73 -5.62 7.70
CA SER A 56 3.03 -4.35 7.77
C SER A 56 3.45 -3.58 9.02
N ILE A 57 3.90 -2.35 8.82
CA ILE A 57 4.17 -1.41 9.91
C ILE A 57 3.09 -0.34 9.85
N LYS A 58 2.59 0.11 10.99
CA LYS A 58 1.56 1.18 11.06
C LYS A 58 1.91 2.40 10.21
N LEU A 59 3.18 2.80 10.21
CA LEU A 59 3.68 3.90 9.38
C LEU A 59 3.44 3.66 7.87
N GLN A 60 3.59 2.43 7.40
CA GLN A 60 3.34 2.06 6.01
C GLN A 60 1.85 2.00 5.69
N GLU A 61 1.01 1.60 6.65
CA GLU A 61 -0.45 1.60 6.49
C GLU A 61 -0.97 3.03 6.37
N GLU A 62 -0.56 3.94 7.24
CA GLU A 62 -0.92 5.38 7.17
C GLU A 62 -0.42 6.05 5.87
N GLU A 63 0.77 5.68 5.39
CA GLU A 63 1.29 6.21 4.13
C GLU A 63 0.55 5.64 2.91
N ARG A 64 0.10 4.38 2.97
CA ARG A 64 -0.80 3.81 1.95
C ARG A 64 -2.16 4.48 1.94
N GLU A 65 -2.78 4.68 3.10
CA GLU A 65 -4.08 5.35 3.20
C GLU A 65 -4.03 6.77 2.61
N ARG A 66 -2.95 7.52 2.85
CA ARG A 66 -2.78 8.85 2.22
C ARG A 66 -2.60 8.80 0.71
N ARG A 67 -1.95 7.77 0.17
CA ARG A 67 -1.76 7.60 -1.28
C ARG A 67 -3.03 7.10 -1.96
N ASP A 68 -3.72 6.15 -1.35
CA ASP A 68 -4.95 5.56 -1.92
C ASP A 68 -6.11 6.55 -1.88
N ASN A 69 -6.18 7.40 -0.85
CA ASN A 69 -7.18 8.48 -0.75
C ASN A 69 -6.81 9.73 -1.58
N PHE A 70 -5.70 9.71 -2.32
CA PHE A 70 -5.31 10.85 -3.15
C PHE A 70 -6.25 10.97 -4.35
N GLN A 71 -7.18 11.92 -4.27
CA GLN A 71 -8.01 12.32 -5.41
C GLN A 71 -7.41 13.59 -6.03
N PRO A 72 -7.02 13.55 -7.32
CA PRO A 72 -6.56 14.76 -8.00
C PRO A 72 -7.72 15.75 -8.17
N GLU A 73 -7.41 17.05 -8.12
CA GLU A 73 -8.41 18.12 -8.29
C GLU A 73 -9.03 18.13 -9.69
N VAL A 74 -8.24 17.76 -10.71
CA VAL A 74 -8.69 17.68 -12.10
C VAL A 74 -8.68 16.23 -12.56
N SER A 75 -9.83 15.76 -13.04
CA SER A 75 -9.92 14.43 -13.63
C SER A 75 -9.16 14.40 -14.96
N VAL A 76 -8.22 13.47 -15.12
CA VAL A 76 -7.48 13.28 -16.37
C VAL A 76 -8.43 13.06 -17.56
N LEU A 77 -9.58 12.43 -17.31
CA LEU A 77 -10.65 12.21 -18.29
C LEU A 77 -11.24 13.50 -18.87
N GLU A 78 -11.24 14.60 -18.11
CA GLU A 78 -11.79 15.88 -18.55
C GLU A 78 -10.79 16.64 -19.44
N SER A 79 -9.49 16.45 -19.18
CA SER A 79 -8.40 17.03 -19.98
C SER A 79 -8.09 16.25 -21.27
N MET A 80 -8.50 14.99 -21.37
CA MET A 80 -8.32 14.20 -22.59
C MET A 80 -9.32 14.66 -23.64
N VAL A 81 -8.82 15.38 -24.65
CA VAL A 81 -9.55 15.58 -25.90
C VAL A 81 -9.64 14.22 -26.60
N TYR A 82 -10.76 13.52 -26.39
CA TYR A 82 -11.06 12.26 -27.06
C TYR A 82 -11.77 12.56 -28.38
N GLU A 83 -11.08 12.35 -29.49
CA GLU A 83 -11.69 12.31 -30.82
C GLU A 83 -12.15 10.87 -31.10
N PRO A 84 -13.45 10.55 -31.01
CA PRO A 84 -13.95 9.23 -31.36
C PRO A 84 -13.77 8.99 -32.86
N ASP A 85 -13.32 7.79 -33.21
CA ASP A 85 -13.38 7.33 -34.60
C ASP A 85 -14.85 7.26 -35.08
N PRO A 86 -15.11 7.33 -36.40
CA PRO A 86 -16.46 7.34 -36.95
C PRO A 86 -17.31 6.12 -36.54
N VAL A 87 -16.70 4.95 -36.30
CA VAL A 87 -17.41 3.73 -35.91
C VAL A 87 -17.80 3.79 -34.44
N SER A 88 -16.91 4.26 -33.56
CA SER A 88 -17.22 4.50 -32.15
C SER A 88 -18.28 5.59 -31.96
N ALA A 89 -18.25 6.65 -32.78
CA ALA A 89 -19.28 7.70 -32.74
C ALA A 89 -20.67 7.14 -33.10
N ALA A 90 -20.76 6.31 -34.14
CA ALA A 90 -22.01 5.63 -34.51
C ALA A 90 -22.49 4.66 -33.42
N MET A 91 -21.57 3.93 -32.78
CA MET A 91 -21.88 3.05 -31.64
C MET A 91 -22.43 3.85 -30.46
N ILE A 92 -21.79 4.95 -30.07
CA ILE A 92 -22.23 5.83 -28.97
C ILE A 92 -23.63 6.37 -29.24
N ASN A 93 -23.88 6.92 -30.43
CA ASN A 93 -25.19 7.45 -30.81
C ASN A 93 -26.30 6.38 -30.72
N SER A 94 -26.02 5.17 -31.19
CA SER A 94 -26.98 4.06 -31.11
C SER A 94 -27.32 3.63 -29.67
N LEU A 95 -26.38 3.80 -28.73
CA LEU A 95 -26.57 3.47 -27.32
C LEU A 95 -27.30 4.58 -26.55
N THR A 96 -27.05 5.85 -26.89
CA THR A 96 -27.71 7.00 -26.27
C THR A 96 -29.16 7.16 -26.73
N ASP A 97 -29.46 6.89 -28.00
CA ASP A 97 -30.81 7.03 -28.55
C ASP A 97 -31.78 5.96 -28.02
N LYS A 98 -31.28 4.73 -27.79
CA LYS A 98 -32.07 3.65 -27.17
C LYS A 98 -32.48 3.93 -25.72
N LYS A 99 -31.69 4.70 -24.96
CA LYS A 99 -32.03 5.10 -23.58
C LYS A 99 -33.13 6.18 -23.52
N ARG A 100 -33.25 7.03 -24.55
CA ARG A 100 -34.31 8.06 -24.64
C ARG A 100 -35.65 7.46 -25.06
N ALA A 101 -35.64 6.48 -25.95
CA ALA A 101 -36.85 5.80 -26.44
C ALA A 101 -37.59 4.97 -25.37
N THR A 102 -36.90 4.47 -24.35
CA THR A 102 -37.51 3.68 -23.26
C THR A 102 -38.11 4.54 -22.15
N GLN A 103 -37.66 5.79 -21.96
CA GLN A 103 -38.29 6.72 -21.01
C GLN A 103 -39.54 7.39 -21.58
N SER A 104 -39.62 7.61 -22.90
CA SER A 104 -40.81 8.21 -23.55
C SER A 104 -42.03 7.28 -23.67
N LYS A 105 -41.89 5.98 -23.36
CA LYS A 105 -43.01 5.01 -23.36
C LYS A 105 -43.63 4.78 -21.97
N LYS A 106 -43.29 5.62 -20.97
CA LYS A 106 -43.83 5.56 -19.60
C LYS A 106 -44.74 6.73 -19.20
N HIS A 107 -45.27 7.46 -20.18
CA HIS A 107 -46.47 8.28 -20.03
C HIS A 107 -47.53 7.84 -21.01
#